data_AF-A0A3P7JVN8-F1
#
_entry.id   AF-A0A3P7JVN8-F1
#
_cell.length_a   1.000
_cell.length_b   1.000
_cell.length_c   1.000
_cell.angle_alpha   90.00
_cell.angle_beta   90.00
_cell.angle_gamma   90.00
#
_symmetry.space_group_name_H-M   'P 1'
#
loop_
_entity.id
_entity.type
_entity.pdbx_description
1 polymer ?
#
loop_
_entity_poly.entity_id
_entity_poly.type
_entity_poly.pdbx_seq_one_letter_code
_entity_poly.pdbx_strand_id
1 'polypeptide(L)'
;MDYVDPVLVAMKVIGGLYKGVSTVELDNLAAETAASMTTQHPDYAILAARIAVSNLHKKTGKVFSEVMKRLYEFRHPSTGEHSPMISKETYDIIMKNADRLNSAIVYDRDFSYTYFGFRTLERSYLLKINKEVAERPQHMLMRVAVGIHGEDIDGAIETYNLMSERYFTHASPTLFNAGTVWPQLSSCFLLTMSEDSIAGIYDTLKQCALISKSAGGIGLNVHNIRATGSLIAGTNGTSNGLVPMLRVYNNTARYVDQGGNKRPGAFAIYLEPWHADIFEFVALRRNTGPEEERARDLFYAIWVPDLFMKRVERDEEWSLMCPHECPGLSDCWGEKFEELYTGYEKERRFRKQVKARKLWEQIVSSQIETGMPFIVYKVSFFCN
;
A
#
# COMPACT_ATOMS: atom_id res chain seq x y z
N MET A 1 2.45 24.07 29.21
CA MET A 1 1.44 24.90 28.51
C MET A 1 1.86 26.37 28.47
N ASP A 2 3.05 26.72 28.98
CA ASP A 2 3.47 28.09 29.22
C ASP A 2 3.74 28.91 27.93
N TYR A 3 3.82 28.23 26.79
CA TYR A 3 4.04 28.82 25.46
C TYR A 3 2.77 28.87 24.59
N VAL A 4 1.66 28.32 25.08
CA VAL A 4 0.38 28.31 24.37
C VAL A 4 -0.51 29.37 25.00
N ASP A 5 -1.00 30.30 24.19
CA ASP A 5 -1.94 31.33 24.61
C ASP A 5 -3.34 31.02 24.03
N PRO A 6 -4.26 30.47 24.85
CA PRO A 6 -5.62 30.18 24.42
C PRO A 6 -6.40 31.44 24.03
N VAL A 7 -6.07 32.61 24.62
CA VAL A 7 -6.74 33.88 24.32
C VAL A 7 -6.40 34.30 22.89
N LEU A 8 -5.14 34.17 22.50
CA LEU A 8 -4.70 34.46 21.13
C LEU A 8 -5.41 33.57 20.09
N VAL A 9 -5.59 32.27 20.40
CA VAL A 9 -6.38 31.37 19.54
C VAL A 9 -7.83 31.85 19.43
N ALA A 10 -8.47 32.15 20.56
CA ALA A 10 -9.86 32.61 20.59
C ALA A 10 -10.06 33.91 19.80
N MET A 11 -9.16 34.89 19.95
CA MET A 11 -9.21 36.15 19.21
C MET A 11 -9.15 35.93 17.69
N LYS A 12 -8.26 35.04 17.23
CA LYS A 12 -8.16 34.69 15.80
C LYS A 12 -9.41 33.98 15.29
N VAL A 13 -9.99 33.09 16.10
CA VAL A 13 -11.24 32.38 15.75
C VAL A 13 -12.40 33.35 15.62
N ILE A 14 -12.54 34.32 16.55
CA ILE A 14 -13.62 35.32 16.52
C ILE A 14 -13.66 36.10 15.20
N GLY A 15 -12.48 36.42 14.63
CA GLY A 15 -12.39 37.13 13.35
C GLY A 15 -12.99 36.37 12.16
N GLY A 16 -13.17 35.04 12.26
CA GLY A 16 -13.75 34.18 11.22
C GLY A 16 -15.21 33.80 11.45
N LEU A 17 -15.88 34.33 12.49
CA LEU A 17 -17.24 33.92 12.83
C LEU A 17 -18.31 34.70 12.06
N TYR A 18 -19.41 34.02 11.79
CA TYR A 18 -20.64 34.60 11.26
C TYR A 18 -21.85 34.19 12.11
N LYS A 19 -22.92 34.99 12.03
CA LYS A 19 -24.15 34.72 12.76
C LYS A 19 -24.78 33.40 12.30
N GLY A 20 -25.02 32.48 13.23
CA GLY A 20 -25.63 31.17 12.95
C GLY A 20 -24.62 30.03 12.78
N VAL A 21 -23.32 30.28 12.98
CA VAL A 21 -22.30 29.23 13.03
C VAL A 21 -22.62 28.20 14.12
N SER A 22 -22.54 26.92 13.78
CA SER A 22 -22.75 25.83 14.73
C SER A 22 -21.55 25.67 15.67
N THR A 23 -21.77 25.08 16.85
CA THR A 23 -20.69 24.76 17.79
C THR A 23 -19.65 23.81 17.20
N VAL A 24 -20.07 22.94 16.27
CA VAL A 24 -19.21 22.01 15.55
C VAL A 24 -18.28 22.74 14.58
N GLU A 25 -18.82 23.68 13.80
CA GLU A 25 -18.04 24.50 12.88
C GLU A 25 -17.05 25.39 13.65
N LEU A 26 -17.48 25.92 14.80
CA LEU A 26 -16.62 26.67 15.72
C LEU A 26 -15.44 25.83 16.24
N ASP A 27 -15.70 24.63 16.74
CA ASP A 27 -14.66 23.72 17.25
C ASP A 27 -13.67 23.31 16.13
N ASN A 28 -14.16 23.11 14.89
CA ASN A 28 -13.31 22.83 13.74
C ASN A 28 -12.40 24.02 13.38
N LEU A 29 -12.97 25.23 13.32
CA LEU A 29 -12.21 26.46 13.05
C LEU A 29 -11.16 26.72 14.13
N ALA A 30 -11.51 26.46 15.40
CA ALA A 30 -10.57 26.57 16.51
C ALA A 30 -9.41 25.58 16.41
N ALA A 31 -9.69 24.32 16.05
CA ALA A 31 -8.65 23.31 15.83
C ALA A 31 -7.72 23.67 14.66
N GLU A 32 -8.27 24.15 13.54
CA GLU A 32 -7.50 24.58 12.37
C GLU A 32 -6.64 25.82 12.67
N THR A 33 -7.22 26.80 13.36
CA THR A 33 -6.51 28.00 13.80
C THR A 33 -5.35 27.64 14.72
N ALA A 34 -5.58 26.79 15.73
CA ALA A 34 -4.52 26.30 16.60
C ALA A 34 -3.45 25.53 15.80
N ALA A 35 -3.84 24.69 14.84
CA ALA A 35 -2.88 23.95 14.02
C ALA A 35 -1.96 24.87 13.20
N SER A 36 -2.49 25.98 12.67
CA SER A 36 -1.68 26.98 11.94
C SER A 36 -0.61 27.65 12.82
N MET A 37 -0.85 27.72 14.12
CA MET A 37 0.04 28.32 15.12
C MET A 37 1.16 27.37 15.58
N THR A 38 1.22 26.15 15.04
CA THR A 38 2.36 25.23 15.23
C THR A 38 3.69 25.87 14.80
N THR A 39 3.65 26.80 13.85
CA THR A 39 4.81 27.60 13.43
C THR A 39 5.38 28.49 14.54
N GLN A 40 4.57 28.84 15.54
CA GLN A 40 5.01 29.63 16.71
C GLN A 40 5.56 28.72 17.80
N HIS A 41 4.87 27.62 18.11
CA HIS A 41 5.32 26.62 19.07
C HIS A 41 4.66 25.25 18.80
N PRO A 42 5.39 24.13 18.90
CA PRO A 42 4.85 22.79 18.61
C PRO A 42 3.64 22.38 19.48
N ASP A 43 3.54 22.88 20.72
CA ASP A 43 2.41 22.57 21.62
C ASP A 43 1.05 23.02 21.06
N TYR A 44 1.01 23.98 20.13
CA TYR A 44 -0.23 24.35 19.44
C TYR A 44 -0.80 23.19 18.59
N ALA A 45 0.06 22.31 18.05
CA ALA A 45 -0.39 21.10 17.36
C ALA A 45 -1.08 20.11 18.31
N ILE A 46 -0.65 20.07 19.57
CA ILE A 46 -1.28 19.25 20.62
C ILE A 46 -2.62 19.89 21.02
N LEU A 47 -2.66 21.22 21.24
CA LEU A 47 -3.91 21.92 21.53
C LEU A 47 -4.95 21.71 20.41
N ALA A 48 -4.54 21.86 19.15
CA ALA A 48 -5.38 21.62 17.98
C ALA A 48 -5.95 20.20 17.96
N ALA A 49 -5.11 19.19 18.24
CA ALA A 49 -5.55 17.81 18.35
C ALA A 49 -6.59 17.63 19.45
N ARG A 50 -6.35 18.22 20.63
CA ARG A 50 -7.26 18.10 21.78
C ARG A 50 -8.63 18.72 21.50
N ILE A 51 -8.67 19.86 20.81
CA ILE A 51 -9.94 20.48 20.38
C ILE A 51 -10.68 19.54 19.41
N ALA A 52 -9.98 19.01 18.41
CA ALA A 52 -10.57 18.10 17.41
C ALA A 52 -11.08 16.79 18.05
N VAL A 53 -10.31 16.20 18.96
CA VAL A 53 -10.70 14.99 19.72
C VAL A 53 -11.89 15.28 20.63
N SER A 54 -11.91 16.41 21.33
CA SER A 54 -13.04 16.82 22.16
C SER A 54 -14.33 16.95 21.33
N ASN A 55 -14.24 17.56 20.15
CA ASN A 55 -15.37 17.64 19.21
C ASN A 55 -15.82 16.24 18.75
N LEU A 56 -14.89 15.33 18.44
CA LEU A 56 -15.22 13.96 18.08
C LEU A 56 -15.94 13.24 19.23
N HIS A 57 -15.48 13.40 20.48
CA HIS A 57 -16.10 12.78 21.64
C HIS A 57 -17.53 13.26 21.87
N LYS A 58 -17.86 14.51 21.53
CA LYS A 58 -19.24 15.04 21.59
C LYS A 58 -20.17 14.38 20.55
N LYS A 59 -19.62 13.92 19.43
CA LYS A 59 -20.38 13.34 18.30
C LYS A 59 -20.45 11.81 18.31
N THR A 60 -19.59 11.16 19.09
CA THR A 60 -19.45 9.70 19.12
C THR A 60 -19.95 9.13 20.45
N GLY A 61 -20.55 7.93 20.37
CA GLY A 61 -20.94 7.18 21.56
C GLY A 61 -19.72 6.90 22.44
N LYS A 62 -19.89 6.91 23.77
CA LYS A 62 -18.77 6.67 24.70
C LYS A 62 -18.49 5.18 24.86
N VAL A 63 -19.50 4.32 24.94
CA VAL A 63 -19.33 2.90 25.28
C VAL A 63 -18.92 2.11 24.04
N PHE A 64 -17.83 1.35 24.13
CA PHE A 64 -17.25 0.62 22.98
C PHE A 64 -18.22 -0.43 22.43
N SER A 65 -18.77 -1.31 23.29
CA SER A 65 -19.71 -2.35 22.84
C SER A 65 -20.95 -1.79 22.13
N GLU A 66 -21.47 -0.64 22.56
CA GLU A 66 -22.60 0.03 21.90
C GLU A 66 -22.24 0.53 20.49
N VAL A 67 -21.04 1.10 20.32
CA VAL A 67 -20.55 1.52 18.99
C VAL A 67 -20.37 0.30 18.08
N MET A 68 -19.79 -0.79 18.60
CA MET A 68 -19.62 -2.03 17.84
C MET A 68 -20.96 -2.65 17.44
N LYS A 69 -21.96 -2.61 18.34
CA LYS A 69 -23.34 -3.02 18.03
C LYS A 69 -23.94 -2.21 16.90
N ARG A 70 -23.81 -0.87 16.92
CA ARG A 70 -24.30 0.00 15.83
C ARG A 70 -23.62 -0.30 14.49
N LEU A 71 -22.32 -0.63 14.51
CA LEU A 71 -21.56 -0.99 13.32
C LEU A 71 -21.96 -2.37 12.76
N TYR A 72 -22.31 -3.31 13.64
CA TYR A 72 -22.83 -4.61 13.26
C TYR A 72 -24.26 -4.52 12.72
N GLU A 73 -25.16 -3.86 13.44
CA GLU A 73 -26.59 -3.72 13.06
C GLU A 73 -26.83 -2.74 11.90
N PHE A 74 -25.78 -2.18 11.30
CA PHE A 74 -25.89 -1.22 10.21
C PHE A 74 -26.70 -1.80 9.05
N ARG A 75 -27.69 -1.02 8.61
CA ARG A 75 -28.50 -1.32 7.43
C ARG A 75 -28.26 -0.27 6.36
N HIS A 76 -28.13 -0.74 5.13
CA HIS A 76 -27.92 0.13 3.98
C HIS A 76 -29.13 1.08 3.83
N PRO A 77 -28.95 2.42 3.85
CA PRO A 77 -30.07 3.37 3.95
C PRO A 77 -31.09 3.27 2.82
N SER A 78 -30.65 2.91 1.60
CA SER A 78 -31.53 2.86 0.43
C SER A 78 -32.20 1.51 0.21
N THR A 79 -31.61 0.41 0.68
CA THR A 79 -32.12 -0.96 0.44
C THR A 79 -32.67 -1.63 1.69
N GLY A 80 -32.36 -1.11 2.88
CA GLY A 80 -32.71 -1.71 4.17
C GLY A 80 -31.96 -3.00 4.49
N GLU A 81 -31.09 -3.46 3.58
CA GLU A 81 -30.31 -4.68 3.71
C GLU A 81 -29.33 -4.57 4.88
N HIS A 82 -29.22 -5.64 5.66
CA HIS A 82 -28.26 -5.73 6.74
C HIS A 82 -26.84 -5.81 6.15
N SER A 83 -26.03 -4.79 6.41
CA SER A 83 -24.70 -4.59 5.82
C SER A 83 -23.67 -4.37 6.93
N PRO A 84 -23.40 -5.37 7.78
CA PRO A 84 -22.52 -5.20 8.93
C PRO A 84 -21.12 -4.76 8.51
N MET A 85 -20.52 -3.84 9.27
CA MET A 85 -19.12 -3.43 9.07
C MET A 85 -18.14 -4.29 9.89
N ILE A 86 -18.65 -4.92 10.95
CA ILE A 86 -17.90 -5.81 11.86
C ILE A 86 -18.35 -7.25 11.63
N SER A 87 -17.45 -8.22 11.74
CA SER A 87 -17.82 -9.63 11.60
C SER A 87 -18.73 -10.07 12.74
N LYS A 88 -19.60 -11.06 12.48
CA LYS A 88 -20.46 -11.62 13.53
C LYS A 88 -19.63 -12.22 14.67
N GLU A 89 -18.56 -12.92 14.35
CA GLU A 89 -17.66 -13.53 15.32
C GLU A 89 -17.05 -12.48 16.27
N THR A 90 -16.48 -11.41 15.73
CA THR A 90 -15.91 -10.32 16.54
C THR A 90 -16.99 -9.62 17.36
N TYR A 91 -18.18 -9.39 16.79
CA TYR A 91 -19.31 -8.82 17.51
C TYR A 91 -19.72 -9.69 18.71
N ASP A 92 -19.90 -11.00 18.51
CA ASP A 92 -20.32 -11.93 19.56
C ASP A 92 -19.30 -11.98 20.71
N ILE A 93 -17.99 -11.99 20.39
CA ILE A 93 -16.90 -11.93 21.38
C ILE A 93 -16.95 -10.63 22.18
N ILE A 94 -17.11 -9.49 21.50
CA ILE A 94 -17.19 -8.18 22.15
C ILE A 94 -18.39 -8.13 23.09
N MET A 95 -19.56 -8.60 22.65
CA MET A 95 -20.77 -8.56 23.46
C MET A 95 -20.70 -9.51 24.65
N LYS A 96 -20.11 -10.70 24.50
CA LYS A 96 -19.88 -11.67 25.59
C LYS A 96 -18.96 -11.10 26.68
N ASN A 97 -18.02 -10.22 26.32
CA ASN A 97 -17.00 -9.66 27.22
C ASN A 97 -17.14 -8.14 27.42
N ALA A 98 -18.34 -7.59 27.19
CA ALA A 98 -18.57 -6.16 27.05
C ALA A 98 -18.07 -5.36 28.27
N ASP A 99 -18.42 -5.77 29.49
CA ASP A 99 -18.05 -5.04 30.71
C ASP A 99 -16.53 -4.92 30.88
N ARG A 100 -15.82 -6.00 30.60
CA ARG A 100 -14.35 -6.06 30.72
C ARG A 100 -13.67 -5.21 29.65
N LEU A 101 -14.10 -5.34 28.39
CA LEU A 101 -13.53 -4.57 27.28
C LEU A 101 -13.86 -3.07 27.38
N ASN A 102 -15.07 -2.72 27.80
CA ASN A 102 -15.49 -1.33 27.99
C ASN A 102 -14.71 -0.63 29.10
N SER A 103 -14.46 -1.32 30.22
CA SER A 103 -13.72 -0.76 31.36
C SER A 103 -12.20 -0.68 31.14
N ALA A 104 -11.65 -1.53 30.27
CA ALA A 104 -10.22 -1.48 29.90
C ALA A 104 -9.84 -0.25 29.07
N ILE A 105 -10.80 0.38 28.38
CA ILE A 105 -10.53 1.51 27.48
C ILE A 105 -10.29 2.81 28.26
N VAL A 106 -9.15 3.45 27.98
CA VAL A 106 -8.78 4.75 28.55
C VAL A 106 -8.94 5.85 27.49
N TYR A 107 -10.07 6.54 27.49
CA TYR A 107 -10.38 7.59 26.50
C TYR A 107 -9.45 8.80 26.53
N ASP A 108 -8.79 9.05 27.67
CA ASP A 108 -7.82 10.15 27.77
C ASP A 108 -6.62 9.95 26.83
N ARG A 109 -6.34 8.71 26.42
CA ARG A 109 -5.30 8.38 25.44
C ARG A 109 -5.59 8.96 24.05
N ASP A 110 -6.85 9.30 23.72
CA ASP A 110 -7.17 10.01 22.47
C ASP A 110 -6.54 11.41 22.42
N PHE A 111 -6.32 12.06 23.57
CA PHE A 111 -5.69 13.39 23.63
C PHE A 111 -4.16 13.37 23.46
N SER A 112 -3.58 12.19 23.24
CA SER A 112 -2.15 12.02 23.01
C SER A 112 -1.74 12.21 21.54
N TYR A 113 -2.69 12.15 20.60
CA TYR A 113 -2.41 12.33 19.17
C TYR A 113 -2.03 13.78 18.83
N THR A 114 -1.23 13.96 17.78
CA THR A 114 -1.04 15.27 17.14
C THR A 114 -2.20 15.57 16.19
N TYR A 115 -2.39 16.83 15.83
CA TYR A 115 -3.51 17.24 14.97
C TYR A 115 -3.53 16.48 13.63
N PHE A 116 -2.38 16.41 12.95
CA PHE A 116 -2.27 15.69 11.67
C PHE A 116 -2.41 14.17 11.83
N GLY A 117 -1.92 13.60 12.94
CA GLY A 117 -2.12 12.19 13.27
C GLY A 117 -3.60 11.86 13.43
N PHE A 118 -4.32 12.69 14.20
CA PHE A 118 -5.76 12.54 14.40
C PHE A 118 -6.56 12.72 13.10
N ARG A 119 -6.26 13.75 12.29
CA ARG A 119 -6.92 13.97 10.99
C ARG A 119 -6.70 12.81 10.02
N THR A 120 -5.51 12.19 10.06
CA THR A 120 -5.23 10.96 9.30
C THR A 120 -6.18 9.83 9.71
N LEU A 121 -6.34 9.61 11.01
CA LEU A 121 -7.26 8.60 11.55
C LEU A 121 -8.71 8.88 11.15
N GLU A 122 -9.17 10.12 11.36
CA GLU A 122 -10.53 10.57 11.04
C GLU A 122 -10.87 10.42 9.55
N ARG A 123 -9.91 10.70 8.67
CA ARG A 123 -10.13 10.62 7.22
C ARG A 123 -10.34 9.18 6.76
N SER A 124 -9.47 8.26 7.18
CA SER A 124 -9.34 6.95 6.52
C SER A 124 -9.48 5.72 7.43
N TYR A 125 -9.25 5.84 8.74
CA TYR A 125 -9.13 4.68 9.64
C TYR A 125 -10.35 4.43 10.51
N LEU A 126 -10.99 5.50 11.00
CA LEU A 126 -12.17 5.37 11.87
C LEU A 126 -13.40 5.01 11.03
N LEU A 127 -14.10 3.94 11.40
CA LEU A 127 -15.31 3.50 10.68
C LEU A 127 -16.41 4.57 10.77
N LYS A 128 -17.14 4.71 9.66
CA LYS A 128 -18.15 5.76 9.45
C LYS A 128 -19.51 5.15 9.18
N ILE A 129 -20.54 5.65 9.86
CA ILE A 129 -21.95 5.37 9.58
C ILE A 129 -22.53 6.57 8.84
N ASN A 130 -23.10 6.38 7.65
CA ASN A 130 -23.66 7.47 6.84
C ASN A 130 -22.68 8.64 6.60
N LYS A 131 -21.39 8.32 6.39
CA LYS A 131 -20.26 9.26 6.24
C LYS A 131 -19.85 10.02 7.51
N GLU A 132 -20.52 9.80 8.63
CA GLU A 132 -20.13 10.35 9.93
C GLU A 132 -19.29 9.36 10.72
N VAL A 133 -18.25 9.85 11.39
CA VAL A 133 -17.35 9.00 12.19
C VAL A 133 -18.11 8.40 13.37
N ALA A 134 -18.11 7.07 13.46
CA ALA A 134 -18.75 6.34 14.54
C ALA A 134 -17.75 5.93 15.63
N GLU A 135 -16.52 5.58 15.23
CA GLU A 135 -15.46 5.14 16.15
C GLU A 135 -14.63 6.30 16.70
N ARG A 136 -14.27 6.21 17.98
CA ARG A 136 -13.11 6.92 18.54
C ARG A 136 -11.82 6.16 18.22
N PRO A 137 -10.64 6.80 18.26
CA PRO A 137 -9.38 6.09 18.09
C PRO A 137 -9.22 4.90 19.05
N GLN A 138 -9.62 5.05 20.32
CA GLN A 138 -9.62 3.91 21.25
C GLN A 138 -10.54 2.76 20.82
N HIS A 139 -11.70 3.05 20.22
CA HIS A 139 -12.60 2.00 19.72
C HIS A 139 -11.98 1.23 18.57
N MET A 140 -11.34 1.93 17.63
CA MET A 140 -10.61 1.30 16.54
C MET A 140 -9.49 0.40 17.07
N LEU A 141 -8.69 0.88 18.03
CA LEU A 141 -7.60 0.08 18.61
C LEU A 141 -8.10 -1.17 19.34
N MET A 142 -9.18 -1.06 20.12
CA MET A 142 -9.77 -2.22 20.80
C MET A 142 -10.38 -3.20 19.79
N ARG A 143 -11.09 -2.71 18.76
CA ARG A 143 -11.58 -3.56 17.66
C ARG A 143 -10.45 -4.32 16.99
N VAL A 144 -9.32 -3.65 16.72
CA VAL A 144 -8.14 -4.28 16.12
C VAL A 144 -7.59 -5.36 17.04
N ALA A 145 -7.44 -5.06 18.33
CA ALA A 145 -6.90 -6.02 19.29
C ALA A 145 -7.80 -7.28 19.41
N VAL A 146 -9.12 -7.11 19.58
CA VAL A 146 -10.06 -8.24 19.60
C VAL A 146 -10.08 -8.97 18.25
N GLY A 147 -9.97 -8.24 17.14
CA GLY A 147 -9.92 -8.83 15.80
C GLY A 147 -8.66 -9.68 15.54
N ILE A 148 -7.58 -9.48 16.30
CA ILE A 148 -6.34 -10.27 16.23
C ILE A 148 -6.40 -11.46 17.19
N HIS A 149 -6.83 -11.22 18.43
CA HIS A 149 -6.74 -12.20 19.53
C HIS A 149 -7.98 -13.08 19.70
N GLY A 150 -9.11 -12.71 19.09
CA GLY A 150 -10.35 -13.48 19.17
C GLY A 150 -10.83 -13.63 20.62
N GLU A 151 -11.01 -14.87 21.08
CA GLU A 151 -11.47 -15.17 22.44
C GLU A 151 -10.43 -14.92 23.54
N ASP A 152 -9.14 -14.70 23.19
CA ASP A 152 -8.10 -14.33 24.15
C ASP A 152 -8.21 -12.84 24.54
N ILE A 153 -9.06 -12.57 25.54
CA ILE A 153 -9.30 -11.21 26.03
C ILE A 153 -8.09 -10.64 26.78
N ASP A 154 -7.24 -11.48 27.38
CA ASP A 154 -6.05 -11.02 28.08
C ASP A 154 -5.03 -10.48 27.08
N GLY A 155 -4.75 -11.24 26.01
CA GLY A 155 -3.91 -10.81 24.89
C GLY A 155 -4.47 -9.59 24.16
N ALA A 156 -5.80 -9.52 23.98
CA ALA A 156 -6.45 -8.35 23.39
C ALA A 156 -6.23 -7.08 24.23
N ILE A 157 -6.40 -7.15 25.55
CA ILE A 157 -6.22 -5.99 26.44
C ILE A 157 -4.74 -5.57 26.51
N GLU A 158 -3.81 -6.53 26.56
CA GLU A 158 -2.38 -6.25 26.50
C GLU A 158 -2.02 -5.50 25.21
N THR A 159 -2.45 -6.02 24.07
CA THR A 159 -2.19 -5.42 22.75
C THR A 159 -2.85 -4.04 22.62
N TYR A 160 -4.08 -3.88 23.12
CA TYR A 160 -4.75 -2.58 23.18
C TYR A 160 -3.94 -1.56 24.00
N ASN A 161 -3.42 -1.95 25.17
CA ASN A 161 -2.61 -1.05 26.01
C ASN A 161 -1.33 -0.63 25.28
N LEU A 162 -0.58 -1.58 24.72
CA LEU A 162 0.65 -1.29 24.00
C LEU A 162 0.42 -0.38 22.78
N MET A 163 -0.64 -0.60 22.00
CA MET A 163 -0.98 0.26 20.86
C MET A 163 -1.48 1.64 21.30
N SER A 164 -2.37 1.72 22.30
CA SER A 164 -2.95 2.99 22.75
C SER A 164 -1.96 3.87 23.51
N GLU A 165 -0.92 3.28 24.09
CA GLU A 165 0.25 3.98 24.65
C GLU A 165 1.33 4.28 23.60
N ARG A 166 1.13 3.80 22.36
CA ARG A 166 1.99 4.03 21.18
C ARG A 166 3.37 3.38 21.25
N TYR A 167 3.48 2.23 21.92
CA TYR A 167 4.69 1.41 21.86
C TYR A 167 4.91 0.82 20.46
N PHE A 168 3.82 0.45 19.78
CA PHE A 168 3.84 0.03 18.38
C PHE A 168 2.50 0.31 17.69
N THR A 169 2.45 0.12 16.37
CA THR A 169 1.20 0.12 15.60
C THR A 169 1.25 -0.99 14.55
N HIS A 170 0.11 -1.63 14.28
CA HIS A 170 0.00 -2.51 13.12
C HIS A 170 -0.05 -1.71 11.81
N ALA A 171 0.20 -2.40 10.69
CA ALA A 171 0.10 -1.82 9.36
C ALA A 171 -1.33 -1.39 9.01
N SER A 172 -1.48 -0.47 8.05
CA SER A 172 -2.77 0.13 7.72
C SER A 172 -3.88 -0.89 7.41
N PRO A 173 -3.67 -1.97 6.62
CA PRO A 173 -4.71 -2.98 6.37
C PRO A 173 -5.19 -3.69 7.63
N THR A 174 -4.31 -3.93 8.60
CA THR A 174 -4.72 -4.46 9.90
C THR A 174 -5.63 -3.47 10.63
N LEU A 175 -5.26 -2.18 10.68
CA LEU A 175 -6.08 -1.14 11.32
C LEU A 175 -7.45 -0.96 10.64
N PHE A 176 -7.49 -1.07 9.30
CA PHE A 176 -8.73 -0.97 8.53
C PHE A 176 -9.65 -2.17 8.72
N ASN A 177 -9.10 -3.39 8.69
CA ASN A 177 -9.89 -4.59 8.43
C ASN A 177 -9.96 -5.55 9.62
N ALA A 178 -9.13 -5.42 10.66
CA ALA A 178 -9.22 -6.30 11.83
C ALA A 178 -10.60 -6.17 12.49
N GLY A 179 -11.22 -7.31 12.75
CA GLY A 179 -12.58 -7.41 13.28
C GLY A 179 -13.70 -7.11 12.28
N THR A 180 -13.40 -6.81 11.01
CA THR A 180 -14.43 -6.55 9.98
C THR A 180 -14.89 -7.83 9.29
N VAL A 181 -15.96 -7.75 8.49
CA VAL A 181 -16.51 -8.90 7.73
C VAL A 181 -15.49 -9.54 6.78
N TRP A 182 -14.56 -8.74 6.23
CA TRP A 182 -13.52 -9.21 5.31
C TRP A 182 -12.13 -8.82 5.85
N PRO A 183 -11.59 -9.58 6.82
CA PRO A 183 -10.38 -9.19 7.55
C PRO A 183 -9.10 -9.47 6.75
N GLN A 184 -8.87 -8.73 5.66
CA GLN A 184 -7.58 -8.78 4.96
C GLN A 184 -6.53 -7.95 5.70
N LEU A 185 -5.73 -8.62 6.54
CA LEU A 185 -4.78 -7.95 7.43
C LEU A 185 -3.39 -7.75 6.80
N SER A 186 -3.06 -8.55 5.78
CA SER A 186 -1.77 -8.49 5.09
C SER A 186 -1.75 -7.42 4.00
N SER A 187 -0.66 -6.66 3.96
CA SER A 187 -0.52 -5.50 3.06
C SER A 187 0.16 -5.81 1.74
N CYS A 188 1.07 -6.78 1.71
CA CYS A 188 2.02 -6.96 0.61
C CYS A 188 1.99 -8.42 0.14
N PHE A 189 1.92 -8.60 -1.17
CA PHE A 189 1.87 -9.89 -1.82
C PHE A 189 2.94 -9.96 -2.90
N LEU A 190 3.61 -11.10 -2.98
CA LEU A 190 4.59 -11.38 -4.03
C LEU A 190 3.99 -12.46 -4.93
N LEU A 191 3.91 -12.15 -6.22
CA LEU A 191 3.37 -13.04 -7.25
C LEU A 191 4.46 -13.32 -8.28
N THR A 192 4.44 -14.55 -8.77
CA THR A 192 5.16 -14.97 -9.97
C THR A 192 4.14 -15.11 -11.07
N MET A 193 4.45 -14.59 -12.24
CA MET A 193 3.63 -14.82 -13.43
C MET A 193 3.46 -16.32 -13.66
N SER A 194 2.23 -16.81 -13.66
CA SER A 194 1.94 -18.25 -13.63
C SER A 194 2.58 -19.02 -14.77
N GLU A 195 2.37 -18.53 -16.01
CA GLU A 195 2.87 -19.18 -17.23
C GLU A 195 3.09 -18.15 -18.34
N ASP A 196 3.99 -18.45 -19.27
CA ASP A 196 4.16 -17.74 -20.54
C ASP A 196 3.06 -18.15 -21.55
N SER A 197 1.81 -17.90 -21.16
CA SER A 197 0.61 -18.21 -21.93
C SER A 197 -0.46 -17.14 -21.66
N ILE A 198 -1.40 -16.96 -22.60
CA ILE A 198 -2.52 -16.00 -22.38
C ILE A 198 -3.34 -16.40 -21.14
N ALA A 199 -3.57 -17.70 -20.93
CA ALA A 199 -4.27 -18.17 -19.75
C ALA A 199 -3.52 -17.78 -18.45
N GLY A 200 -2.22 -18.09 -18.38
CA GLY A 200 -1.38 -17.73 -17.23
C GLY A 200 -1.31 -16.23 -16.96
N ILE A 201 -1.20 -15.42 -18.02
CA ILE A 201 -1.19 -13.95 -17.91
C ILE A 201 -2.50 -13.41 -17.34
N TYR A 202 -3.66 -13.90 -17.80
CA TYR A 202 -4.96 -13.42 -17.34
C TYR A 202 -5.37 -13.98 -15.98
N ASP A 203 -4.95 -15.20 -15.63
CA ASP A 203 -5.12 -15.75 -14.29
C ASP A 203 -4.31 -14.95 -13.25
N THR A 204 -3.07 -14.60 -13.58
CA THR A 204 -2.24 -13.71 -12.76
C THR A 204 -2.88 -12.32 -12.62
N LEU A 205 -3.41 -11.76 -13.71
CA LEU A 205 -4.12 -10.47 -13.69
C LEU A 205 -5.35 -10.51 -12.79
N LYS A 206 -6.13 -11.59 -12.84
CA LYS A 206 -7.28 -11.81 -11.95
C LYS A 206 -6.85 -11.85 -10.48
N GLN A 207 -5.76 -12.54 -10.16
CA GLN A 207 -5.22 -12.55 -8.80
C GLN A 207 -4.81 -11.14 -8.35
N CYS A 208 -4.09 -10.40 -9.19
CA CYS A 208 -3.72 -9.00 -8.92
C CYS A 208 -4.94 -8.13 -8.64
N ALA A 209 -6.01 -8.27 -9.44
CA ALA A 209 -7.25 -7.52 -9.24
C ALA A 209 -7.92 -7.85 -7.90
N LEU A 210 -7.99 -9.13 -7.52
CA LEU A 210 -8.60 -9.57 -6.25
C LEU A 210 -7.81 -9.10 -5.03
N ILE A 211 -6.48 -9.14 -5.11
CA ILE A 211 -5.60 -8.63 -4.05
C ILE A 211 -5.72 -7.10 -3.94
N SER A 212 -5.67 -6.39 -5.06
CA SER A 212 -5.80 -4.92 -5.11
C SER A 212 -7.14 -4.46 -4.55
N LYS A 213 -8.24 -5.16 -4.87
CA LYS A 213 -9.58 -4.88 -4.30
C LYS A 213 -9.56 -4.80 -2.78
N SER A 214 -8.71 -5.60 -2.14
CA SER A 214 -8.60 -5.72 -0.67
C SER A 214 -7.47 -4.86 -0.09
N ALA A 215 -7.03 -3.83 -0.82
CA ALA A 215 -5.98 -2.90 -0.43
C ALA A 215 -4.56 -3.50 -0.31
N GLY A 216 -4.30 -4.63 -0.98
CA GLY A 216 -2.97 -5.24 -1.04
C GLY A 216 -2.09 -4.61 -2.13
N GLY A 217 -0.85 -4.26 -1.79
CA GLY A 217 0.21 -3.96 -2.75
C GLY A 217 0.84 -5.23 -3.29
N ILE A 218 1.24 -5.22 -4.56
CA ILE A 218 1.72 -6.41 -5.27
C ILE A 218 3.13 -6.18 -5.81
N GLY A 219 4.05 -7.10 -5.53
CA GLY A 219 5.27 -7.29 -6.31
C GLY A 219 5.06 -8.45 -7.29
N LEU A 220 5.13 -8.19 -8.59
CA LEU A 220 4.93 -9.20 -9.63
C LEU A 220 6.21 -9.36 -10.45
N ASN A 221 6.81 -10.55 -10.45
CA ASN A 221 7.87 -10.83 -11.40
C ASN A 221 7.31 -11.35 -12.73
N VAL A 222 7.90 -10.88 -13.84
CA VAL A 222 7.48 -11.22 -15.21
C VAL A 222 8.64 -11.77 -16.05
N HIS A 223 9.64 -12.34 -15.37
CA HIS A 223 10.90 -12.82 -15.97
C HIS A 223 10.68 -13.91 -17.03
N ASN A 224 9.61 -14.68 -16.90
CA ASN A 224 9.31 -15.85 -17.73
C ASN A 224 8.49 -15.52 -18.99
N ILE A 225 7.97 -14.30 -19.15
CA ILE A 225 7.19 -13.90 -20.33
C ILE A 225 8.10 -13.67 -21.52
N ARG A 226 7.76 -14.26 -22.67
CA ARG A 226 8.59 -14.15 -23.88
C ARG A 226 8.69 -12.70 -24.39
N ALA A 227 9.89 -12.35 -24.85
CA ALA A 227 10.19 -11.02 -25.37
C ALA A 227 9.56 -10.74 -26.76
N THR A 228 9.59 -9.47 -27.16
CA THR A 228 9.12 -9.00 -28.48
C THR A 228 9.79 -9.76 -29.63
N GLY A 229 9.00 -10.15 -30.64
CA GLY A 229 9.50 -10.89 -31.81
C GLY A 229 9.74 -12.38 -31.58
N SER A 230 9.40 -12.91 -30.41
CA SER A 230 9.44 -14.36 -30.13
C SER A 230 8.29 -15.08 -30.82
N LEU A 231 8.55 -16.27 -31.37
CA LEU A 231 7.53 -17.05 -32.08
C LEU A 231 6.42 -17.51 -31.12
N ILE A 232 5.18 -17.51 -31.60
CA ILE A 232 4.04 -18.10 -30.89
C ILE A 232 3.64 -19.39 -31.59
N ALA A 233 3.94 -20.52 -30.94
CA ALA A 233 3.48 -21.83 -31.39
C ALA A 233 1.94 -21.85 -31.47
N GLY A 234 1.40 -22.39 -32.56
CA GLY A 234 -0.04 -22.50 -32.82
C GLY A 234 -0.62 -21.38 -33.66
N THR A 235 -0.30 -20.11 -33.40
CA THR A 235 -0.81 -18.97 -34.20
C THR A 235 0.11 -18.56 -35.34
N ASN A 236 1.35 -19.05 -35.36
CA ASN A 236 2.41 -18.68 -36.31
C ASN A 236 2.67 -17.16 -36.37
N GLY A 237 2.32 -16.44 -35.30
CA GLY A 237 2.59 -15.02 -35.12
C GLY A 237 3.81 -14.77 -34.25
N THR A 238 4.13 -13.48 -34.06
CA THR A 238 5.19 -13.02 -33.17
C THR A 238 4.61 -12.36 -31.92
N SER A 239 5.28 -12.52 -30.78
CA SER A 239 4.95 -11.84 -29.54
C SER A 239 5.19 -10.35 -29.64
N ASN A 240 4.30 -9.56 -29.03
CA ASN A 240 4.49 -8.12 -28.87
C ASN A 240 5.28 -7.75 -27.60
N GLY A 241 5.77 -8.76 -26.85
CA GLY A 241 6.62 -8.58 -25.68
C GLY A 241 5.92 -8.04 -24.45
N LEU A 242 6.72 -7.54 -23.50
CA LEU A 242 6.25 -7.10 -22.19
C LEU A 242 5.40 -5.83 -22.23
N VAL A 243 5.71 -4.88 -23.13
CA VAL A 243 5.11 -3.53 -23.10
C VAL A 243 3.57 -3.57 -23.21
N PRO A 244 2.95 -4.23 -24.20
CA PRO A 244 1.50 -4.29 -24.29
C PRO A 244 0.85 -5.07 -23.14
N MET A 245 1.50 -6.13 -22.66
CA MET A 245 1.03 -6.88 -21.49
C MET A 245 0.97 -5.97 -20.26
N LEU A 246 2.04 -5.24 -19.98
CA LEU A 246 2.12 -4.36 -18.82
C LEU A 246 1.13 -3.19 -18.90
N ARG A 247 0.73 -2.75 -20.10
CA ARG A 247 -0.37 -1.78 -20.24
C ARG A 247 -1.72 -2.31 -19.77
N VAL A 248 -1.99 -3.62 -19.95
CA VAL A 248 -3.20 -4.25 -19.39
C VAL A 248 -3.16 -4.18 -17.86
N TYR A 249 -2.02 -4.55 -17.26
CA TYR A 249 -1.82 -4.47 -15.80
C TYR A 249 -1.93 -3.02 -15.29
N ASN A 250 -1.41 -2.04 -16.02
CA ASN A 250 -1.52 -0.62 -15.71
C ASN A 250 -2.99 -0.18 -15.62
N ASN A 251 -3.78 -0.53 -16.63
CA ASN A 251 -5.20 -0.18 -16.66
C ASN A 251 -5.99 -0.88 -15.56
N THR A 252 -5.64 -2.13 -15.22
CA THR A 252 -6.23 -2.84 -14.09
C THR A 252 -5.89 -2.18 -12.76
N ALA A 253 -4.64 -1.74 -12.55
CA ALA A 253 -4.24 -1.01 -11.33
C ALA A 253 -5.04 0.27 -11.14
N ARG A 254 -5.31 1.01 -12.23
CA ARG A 254 -6.17 2.21 -12.22
C ARG A 254 -7.64 1.90 -11.96
N TYR A 255 -8.15 0.80 -12.50
CA TYR A 255 -9.55 0.42 -12.38
C TYR A 255 -9.91 -0.06 -10.97
N VAL A 256 -9.04 -0.88 -10.36
CA VAL A 256 -9.26 -1.47 -9.04
C VAL A 256 -8.64 -0.60 -7.93
N ASP A 257 -9.17 0.62 -7.79
CA ASP A 257 -8.74 1.61 -6.81
C ASP A 257 -9.46 1.42 -5.45
N GLN A 258 -8.92 0.46 -4.68
CA GLN A 258 -9.15 0.13 -3.25
C GLN A 258 -10.34 0.82 -2.53
N GLY A 259 -11.58 0.55 -2.96
CA GLY A 259 -12.79 0.89 -2.21
C GLY A 259 -13.04 2.40 -2.04
N GLY A 260 -12.78 3.21 -3.07
CA GLY A 260 -13.07 4.64 -3.07
C GLY A 260 -11.85 5.51 -2.80
N ASN A 261 -10.70 5.15 -3.39
CA ASN A 261 -9.45 5.92 -3.31
C ASN A 261 -8.89 6.04 -1.87
N LYS A 262 -9.13 5.02 -1.02
CA LYS A 262 -8.48 4.93 0.30
C LYS A 262 -6.95 4.78 0.15
N ARG A 263 -6.53 4.09 -0.92
CA ARG A 263 -5.15 3.94 -1.37
C ARG A 263 -5.16 3.56 -2.87
N PRO A 264 -4.35 4.19 -3.72
CA PRO A 264 -4.20 3.75 -5.10
C PRO A 264 -3.67 2.30 -5.18
N GLY A 265 -4.19 1.50 -6.10
CA GLY A 265 -3.61 0.20 -6.45
C GLY A 265 -2.15 0.36 -6.86
N ALA A 266 -1.25 -0.43 -6.28
CA ALA A 266 0.20 -0.29 -6.49
C ALA A 266 0.82 -1.64 -6.82
N PHE A 267 1.24 -1.80 -8.08
CA PHE A 267 1.94 -2.99 -8.56
C PHE A 267 3.40 -2.61 -8.88
N ALA A 268 4.35 -3.30 -8.27
CA ALA A 268 5.77 -3.23 -8.61
C ALA A 268 6.13 -4.43 -9.49
N ILE A 269 6.51 -4.15 -10.73
CA ILE A 269 6.88 -5.16 -11.71
C ILE A 269 8.39 -5.39 -11.62
N TYR A 270 8.79 -6.65 -11.47
CA TYR A 270 10.19 -7.06 -11.39
C TYR A 270 10.63 -7.71 -12.71
N LEU A 271 11.78 -7.27 -13.21
CA LEU A 271 12.42 -7.84 -14.41
C LEU A 271 13.92 -8.03 -14.18
N GLU A 272 14.48 -9.16 -14.63
CA GLU A 272 15.94 -9.36 -14.62
C GLU A 272 16.58 -8.66 -15.84
N PRO A 273 17.78 -8.07 -15.68
CA PRO A 273 18.37 -7.20 -16.70
C PRO A 273 18.84 -7.92 -17.97
N TRP A 274 18.84 -9.25 -18.00
CA TRP A 274 19.12 -10.03 -19.22
C TRP A 274 17.91 -10.11 -20.16
N HIS A 275 16.71 -9.74 -19.72
CA HIS A 275 15.51 -9.88 -20.55
C HIS A 275 15.59 -8.99 -21.80
N ALA A 276 15.18 -9.50 -22.96
CA ALA A 276 15.36 -8.77 -24.22
C ALA A 276 14.56 -7.46 -24.35
N ASP A 277 13.43 -7.33 -23.66
CA ASP A 277 12.64 -6.08 -23.58
C ASP A 277 13.09 -5.13 -22.45
N ILE A 278 14.31 -5.29 -21.87
CA ILE A 278 14.73 -4.52 -20.69
C ILE A 278 14.85 -3.01 -20.94
N PHE A 279 15.24 -2.58 -22.15
CA PHE A 279 15.40 -1.15 -22.45
C PHE A 279 14.04 -0.44 -22.46
N GLU A 280 13.06 -1.06 -23.10
CA GLU A 280 11.69 -0.60 -23.16
C GLU A 280 11.05 -0.63 -21.77
N PHE A 281 11.28 -1.70 -21.00
CA PHE A 281 10.81 -1.84 -19.62
C PHE A 281 11.29 -0.68 -18.72
N VAL A 282 12.57 -0.33 -18.78
CA VAL A 282 13.15 0.76 -18.00
C VAL A 282 12.57 2.13 -18.39
N ALA A 283 12.08 2.28 -19.63
CA ALA A 283 11.51 3.52 -20.14
C ALA A 283 10.00 3.69 -19.89
N LEU A 284 9.28 2.65 -19.43
CA LEU A 284 7.82 2.62 -19.35
C LEU A 284 7.19 3.72 -18.48
N ARG A 285 7.93 4.24 -17.48
CA ARG A 285 7.47 5.31 -16.58
C ARG A 285 7.88 6.72 -17.03
N ARG A 286 8.66 6.87 -18.10
CA ARG A 286 9.11 8.19 -18.56
C ARG A 286 7.91 9.06 -18.94
N ASN A 287 8.01 10.37 -18.66
CA ASN A 287 6.92 11.31 -18.95
C ASN A 287 6.80 11.60 -20.45
N THR A 288 7.91 11.57 -21.18
CA THR A 288 7.97 11.85 -22.62
C THR A 288 7.93 10.58 -23.47
N GLY A 289 7.56 10.73 -24.74
CA GLY A 289 7.48 9.67 -25.75
C GLY A 289 6.06 9.12 -25.96
N PRO A 290 5.90 8.08 -26.81
CA PRO A 290 4.59 7.59 -27.25
C PRO A 290 3.79 6.99 -26.10
N GLU A 291 2.50 7.34 -26.00
CA GLU A 291 1.63 6.86 -24.91
C GLU A 291 1.37 5.35 -24.98
N GLU A 292 1.43 4.79 -26.19
CA GLU A 292 1.26 3.38 -26.46
C GLU A 292 2.37 2.51 -25.86
N GLU A 293 3.48 3.13 -25.46
CA GLU A 293 4.66 2.53 -24.86
C GLU A 293 4.84 2.95 -23.40
N ARG A 294 3.78 3.39 -22.72
CA ARG A 294 3.84 3.87 -21.34
C ARG A 294 2.86 3.16 -20.43
N ALA A 295 3.27 2.98 -19.18
CA ALA A 295 2.50 2.37 -18.11
C ALA A 295 2.89 3.02 -16.76
N ARG A 296 2.50 4.29 -16.60
CA ARG A 296 3.01 5.15 -15.51
C ARG A 296 2.40 4.86 -14.13
N ASP A 297 1.29 4.15 -14.08
CA ASP A 297 0.63 3.76 -12.83
C ASP A 297 1.28 2.51 -12.19
N LEU A 298 2.15 1.83 -12.94
CA LEU A 298 2.98 0.74 -12.43
C LEU A 298 4.33 1.24 -11.90
N PHE A 299 4.83 0.57 -10.88
CA PHE A 299 6.19 0.71 -10.39
C PHE A 299 7.09 -0.35 -11.03
N TYR A 300 8.38 -0.05 -11.15
CA TYR A 300 9.33 -0.91 -11.84
C TYR A 300 10.53 -1.21 -10.94
N ALA A 301 10.99 -2.45 -10.99
CA ALA A 301 12.13 -2.93 -10.25
C ALA A 301 12.99 -3.84 -11.14
N ILE A 302 14.31 -3.70 -11.02
CA ILE A 302 15.27 -4.59 -11.66
C ILE A 302 15.77 -5.58 -10.61
N TRP A 303 15.63 -6.86 -10.92
CA TRP A 303 16.13 -7.97 -10.12
C TRP A 303 17.52 -8.37 -10.63
N VAL A 304 18.55 -7.80 -10.02
CA VAL A 304 19.91 -7.76 -10.58
C VAL A 304 20.73 -8.98 -10.15
N PRO A 305 21.19 -9.84 -11.08
CA PRO A 305 22.21 -10.84 -10.78
C PRO A 305 23.60 -10.19 -10.63
N ASP A 306 24.44 -10.73 -9.76
CA ASP A 306 25.81 -10.23 -9.53
C ASP A 306 26.64 -10.13 -10.81
N LEU A 307 26.46 -11.10 -11.72
CA LEU A 307 27.14 -11.12 -13.01
C LEU A 307 26.91 -9.82 -13.80
N PHE A 308 25.70 -9.27 -13.79
CA PHE A 308 25.44 -8.02 -14.51
C PHE A 308 26.32 -6.89 -13.96
N MET A 309 26.42 -6.75 -12.63
CA MET A 309 27.26 -5.73 -12.01
C MET A 309 28.75 -5.96 -12.30
N LYS A 310 29.23 -7.21 -12.26
CA LYS A 310 30.61 -7.57 -12.65
C LYS A 310 30.91 -7.15 -14.09
N ARG A 311 29.97 -7.34 -15.02
CA ARG A 311 30.10 -6.94 -16.43
C ARG A 311 30.08 -5.42 -16.60
N VAL A 312 29.26 -4.70 -15.83
CA VAL A 312 29.22 -3.22 -15.81
C VAL A 312 30.57 -2.64 -15.35
N GLU A 313 31.12 -3.16 -14.26
CA GLU A 313 32.41 -2.72 -13.71
C GLU A 313 33.53 -2.87 -14.74
N ARG A 314 33.59 -4.04 -15.39
CA ARG A 314 34.64 -4.42 -16.35
C ARG A 314 34.42 -3.93 -17.79
N ASP A 315 33.33 -3.20 -18.05
CA ASP A 315 32.94 -2.72 -19.40
C ASP A 315 32.78 -3.85 -20.44
N GLU A 316 32.25 -4.98 -19.99
CA GLU A 316 32.06 -6.18 -20.81
C GLU A 316 30.71 -6.15 -21.56
N GLU A 317 30.57 -7.08 -22.50
CA GLU A 317 29.30 -7.30 -23.20
C GLU A 317 28.26 -7.96 -22.26
N TRP A 318 27.01 -7.65 -22.52
CA TRP A 318 25.83 -8.20 -21.87
C TRP A 318 24.85 -8.69 -22.93
N SER A 319 24.50 -9.96 -22.86
CA SER A 319 23.59 -10.63 -23.77
C SER A 319 22.14 -10.52 -23.29
N LEU A 320 21.29 -10.02 -24.18
CA LEU A 320 19.86 -9.90 -23.99
C LEU A 320 19.15 -11.14 -24.57
N MET A 321 18.39 -11.84 -23.74
CA MET A 321 17.83 -13.15 -24.01
C MET A 321 16.30 -13.15 -23.86
N CYS A 322 15.64 -14.04 -24.61
CA CYS A 322 14.24 -14.35 -24.41
C CYS A 322 14.11 -15.58 -23.49
N PRO A 323 13.27 -15.55 -22.44
CA PRO A 323 13.13 -16.69 -21.53
C PRO A 323 12.62 -17.97 -22.22
N HIS A 324 11.87 -17.84 -23.32
CA HIS A 324 11.45 -18.99 -24.12
C HIS A 324 12.64 -19.69 -24.82
N GLU A 325 13.65 -18.92 -25.23
CA GLU A 325 14.85 -19.43 -25.89
C GLU A 325 15.95 -19.80 -24.90
N CYS A 326 15.92 -19.24 -23.69
CA CYS A 326 16.91 -19.42 -22.63
C CYS A 326 16.19 -19.73 -21.30
N PRO A 327 15.50 -20.88 -21.18
CA PRO A 327 14.69 -21.19 -20.02
C PRO A 327 15.53 -21.42 -18.76
N GLY A 328 14.93 -21.22 -17.58
CA GLY A 328 15.55 -21.53 -16.29
C GLY A 328 16.50 -20.45 -15.73
N LEU A 329 16.77 -19.37 -16.46
CA LEU A 329 17.56 -18.24 -15.94
C LEU A 329 16.92 -17.57 -14.71
N SER A 330 15.59 -17.48 -14.67
CA SER A 330 14.84 -16.96 -13.51
C SER A 330 14.90 -17.88 -12.29
N ASP A 331 15.09 -19.18 -12.52
CA ASP A 331 14.94 -20.24 -11.51
C ASP A 331 16.28 -20.68 -10.89
N CYS A 332 17.37 -20.03 -11.29
CA CYS A 332 18.71 -20.24 -10.75
C CYS A 332 19.36 -18.91 -10.36
N TRP A 333 20.37 -18.96 -9.50
CA TRP A 333 21.09 -17.80 -8.98
C TRP A 333 22.56 -18.16 -8.68
N GLY A 334 23.39 -17.15 -8.41
CA GLY A 334 24.81 -17.33 -8.11
C GLY A 334 25.56 -18.03 -9.25
N GLU A 335 26.50 -18.92 -8.90
CA GLU A 335 27.34 -19.64 -9.88
C GLU A 335 26.52 -20.41 -10.94
N LYS A 336 25.42 -21.06 -10.53
CA LYS A 336 24.53 -21.78 -11.46
C LYS A 336 23.93 -20.86 -12.53
N PHE A 337 23.58 -19.63 -12.14
CA PHE A 337 23.10 -18.63 -13.11
C PHE A 337 24.23 -18.22 -14.04
N GLU A 338 25.44 -17.98 -13.52
CA GLU A 338 26.59 -17.58 -14.35
C GLU A 338 26.96 -18.66 -15.37
N GLU A 339 26.98 -19.93 -14.96
CA GLU A 339 27.23 -21.08 -15.84
C GLU A 339 26.15 -21.20 -16.92
N LEU A 340 24.87 -21.15 -16.55
CA LEU A 340 23.77 -21.29 -17.50
C LEU A 340 23.73 -20.13 -18.50
N TYR A 341 23.86 -18.89 -18.00
CA TYR A 341 23.86 -17.68 -18.81
C TYR A 341 25.02 -17.70 -19.81
N THR A 342 26.24 -17.94 -19.34
CA THR A 342 27.41 -18.00 -20.24
C THR A 342 27.39 -19.21 -21.18
N GLY A 343 26.72 -20.30 -20.80
CA GLY A 343 26.41 -21.42 -21.69
C GLY A 343 25.57 -20.98 -22.89
N TYR A 344 24.47 -20.25 -22.64
CA TYR A 344 23.64 -19.69 -23.71
C TYR A 344 24.37 -18.66 -24.56
N GLU A 345 25.29 -17.86 -23.99
CA GLU A 345 26.15 -16.96 -24.76
C GLU A 345 27.04 -17.74 -25.75
N LYS A 346 27.66 -18.85 -25.31
CA LYS A 346 28.50 -19.72 -26.17
C LYS A 346 27.70 -20.38 -27.28
N GLU A 347 26.47 -20.77 -27.00
CA GLU A 347 25.51 -21.32 -27.99
C GLU A 347 24.94 -20.24 -28.92
N ARG A 348 25.28 -18.95 -28.71
CA ARG A 348 24.74 -17.79 -29.43
C ARG A 348 23.21 -17.68 -29.34
N ARG A 349 22.64 -18.14 -28.22
CA ARG A 349 21.21 -18.04 -27.90
C ARG A 349 20.93 -16.71 -27.21
N PHE A 350 21.08 -15.62 -27.97
CA PHE A 350 20.71 -14.28 -27.51
C PHE A 350 20.11 -13.49 -28.66
N ARG A 351 19.21 -12.56 -28.34
CA ARG A 351 18.58 -11.68 -29.34
C ARG A 351 19.48 -10.50 -29.70
N LYS A 352 20.25 -9.99 -28.73
CA LYS A 352 21.12 -8.83 -28.90
C LYS A 352 22.23 -8.85 -27.86
N GLN A 353 23.39 -8.31 -28.22
CA GLN A 353 24.46 -8.00 -27.28
C GLN A 353 24.66 -6.48 -27.20
N VAL A 354 24.90 -5.98 -26.00
CA VAL A 354 25.16 -4.58 -25.71
C VAL A 354 26.27 -4.47 -24.67
N LYS A 355 26.99 -3.35 -24.63
CA LYS A 355 27.81 -3.02 -23.46
C LYS A 355 26.97 -2.99 -22.21
N ALA A 356 27.40 -3.69 -21.15
CA ALA A 356 26.71 -3.71 -19.86
C ALA A 356 26.52 -2.28 -19.31
N ARG A 357 27.55 -1.42 -19.46
CA ARG A 357 27.49 0.00 -19.09
C ARG A 357 26.40 0.77 -19.82
N LYS A 358 26.11 0.46 -21.09
CA LYS A 358 25.04 1.12 -21.85
C LYS A 358 23.66 0.85 -21.23
N LEU A 359 23.40 -0.37 -20.79
CA LEU A 359 22.16 -0.68 -20.08
C LEU A 359 22.14 0.02 -18.71
N TRP A 360 23.26 -0.01 -17.98
CA TRP A 360 23.38 0.68 -16.69
C TRP A 360 23.13 2.19 -16.79
N GLU A 361 23.69 2.86 -17.80
CA GLU A 361 23.44 4.28 -18.07
C GLU A 361 21.95 4.56 -18.31
N GLN A 362 21.24 3.69 -19.04
CA GLN A 362 19.80 3.85 -19.25
C GLN A 362 18.99 3.67 -17.96
N ILE A 363 19.39 2.73 -17.11
CA ILE A 363 18.79 2.52 -15.78
C ILE A 363 18.96 3.78 -14.92
N VAL A 364 20.19 4.29 -14.82
CA VAL A 364 20.51 5.50 -14.04
C VAL A 364 19.80 6.73 -14.60
N SER A 365 19.77 6.91 -15.93
CA SER A 365 19.03 8.01 -16.57
C SER A 365 17.55 7.96 -16.23
N SER A 366 16.94 6.77 -16.27
CA SER A 366 15.52 6.61 -15.90
C SER A 366 15.29 6.94 -14.42
N GLN A 367 16.22 6.56 -13.53
CA GLN A 367 16.15 6.89 -12.11
C GLN A 367 16.25 8.39 -11.85
N ILE A 368 17.12 9.10 -12.59
CA ILE A 368 17.25 10.56 -12.52
C ILE A 368 15.94 11.23 -12.95
N GLU A 369 15.30 10.73 -14.02
CA GLU A 369 14.06 11.31 -14.57
C GLU A 369 12.81 10.99 -13.74
N THR A 370 12.72 9.78 -13.18
CA THR A 370 11.46 9.22 -12.67
C THR A 370 11.52 8.67 -11.25
N GLY A 371 12.72 8.55 -10.67
CA GLY A 371 12.96 7.84 -9.41
C GLY A 371 12.85 6.31 -9.53
N MET A 372 12.69 5.77 -10.74
CA MET A 372 12.50 4.34 -11.04
C MET A 372 13.50 3.91 -12.13
N PRO A 373 13.84 2.61 -12.22
CA PRO A 373 13.35 1.50 -11.42
C PRO A 373 14.07 1.34 -10.07
N PHE A 374 13.44 0.63 -9.12
CA PHE A 374 14.12 0.10 -7.94
C PHE A 374 15.22 -0.89 -8.35
N ILE A 375 16.26 -1.01 -7.54
CA ILE A 375 17.32 -2.02 -7.72
C ILE A 375 17.28 -2.97 -6.54
N VAL A 376 17.12 -4.26 -6.84
CA VAL A 376 17.21 -5.32 -5.82
C VAL A 376 18.14 -6.39 -6.34
N TYR A 377 19.11 -6.80 -5.54
CA TYR A 377 20.08 -7.83 -5.91
C TYR A 377 19.46 -9.22 -5.70
N LYS A 378 19.45 -10.03 -6.77
CA LYS A 378 18.94 -11.41 -6.80
C LYS A 378 19.68 -12.33 -5.82
N VAL A 379 20.96 -12.07 -5.61
CA VAL A 379 21.80 -12.68 -4.58
C VAL A 379 22.48 -11.53 -3.85
N SER A 380 22.50 -11.56 -2.52
CA SER A 380 23.29 -10.60 -1.76
C SER A 380 24.66 -11.21 -1.47
N PHE A 381 25.64 -10.96 -2.33
CA PHE A 381 27.05 -11.23 -1.99
C PHE A 381 27.63 -10.15 -1.05
N PHE A 382 26.95 -9.01 -0.90
CA PHE A 382 27.38 -7.87 -0.08
C PHE A 382 26.97 -7.96 1.41
N CYS A 383 26.60 -9.14 1.91
CA CYS A 383 26.24 -9.35 3.32
C CYS A 383 27.10 -10.40 4.05
N ASN A 384 28.33 -10.63 3.58
CA ASN A 384 29.35 -11.37 4.34
C ASN A 384 30.52 -10.48 4.71
#